data_AF-A0A6A6N851-F1
#
_entry.id   AF-A0A6A6N851-F1
#
_cell.length_a   1.000
_cell.length_b   1.000
_cell.length_c   1.000
_cell.angle_alpha   90.00
_cell.angle_beta   90.00
_cell.angle_gamma   90.00
#
_symmetry.space_group_name_H-M   'P 1'
#
loop_
_entity.id
_entity.type
_entity.pdbx_description
1 polymer ?
#
loop_
_entity_poly.entity_id
_entity_poly.type
_entity_poly.pdbx_seq_one_letter_code
_entity_poly.pdbx_strand_id
1 'polypeptide(L)'
;MVYWFIVGSTLAFLLAFAFCYSSRVKRNTGASIHIQGGKTLNSSGIVGATDITIVRARVAGSALAYALAKDGRQVHKIERDLTKPDRIVGELLQPGGCLKLIEFGREDCVNKAAA
;
A
#
# COMPACT_ATOMS: atom_id res chain seq x y z
N MET A 1 -47.82 -1.79 -18.99
CA MET A 1 -47.02 -1.03 -18.01
C MET A 1 -45.91 -1.83 -17.32
N VAL A 2 -46.18 -3.04 -16.79
CA VAL A 2 -45.24 -3.78 -15.91
C VAL A 2 -43.88 -4.12 -16.54
N TYR A 3 -43.85 -4.45 -17.84
CA TYR A 3 -42.63 -4.82 -18.57
C TYR A 3 -41.59 -3.68 -18.60
N TRP A 4 -42.04 -2.43 -18.72
CA TRP A 4 -41.17 -1.25 -18.74
C TRP A 4 -40.44 -1.04 -17.40
N PHE A 5 -41.09 -1.34 -16.28
CA PHE A 5 -40.46 -1.27 -14.96
C PHE A 5 -39.43 -2.37 -14.76
N ILE A 6 -39.69 -3.58 -15.27
CA ILE A 6 -38.76 -4.72 -15.16
C ILE A 6 -37.50 -4.47 -16.01
N VAL A 7 -37.67 -4.04 -17.27
CA VAL A 7 -36.55 -3.73 -18.17
C VAL A 7 -35.73 -2.53 -17.67
N GLY A 8 -36.38 -1.50 -17.12
CA GLY A 8 -35.69 -0.36 -16.53
C GLY A 8 -34.83 -0.76 -15.31
N SER A 9 -35.36 -1.66 -14.47
CA SER A 9 -34.66 -2.12 -13.25
C SER A 9 -33.44 -2.98 -13.57
N THR A 10 -33.56 -3.89 -14.53
CA THR A 10 -32.43 -4.74 -14.95
C THR A 10 -31.34 -3.95 -15.65
N LEU A 11 -31.72 -2.99 -16.51
CA LEU A 11 -30.77 -2.10 -17.18
C LEU A 11 -30.02 -1.20 -16.16
N ALA A 12 -30.74 -0.63 -15.19
CA ALA A 12 -30.13 0.16 -14.13
C ALA A 12 -29.17 -0.67 -13.28
N PHE A 13 -29.51 -1.92 -12.95
CA PHE A 13 -28.65 -2.81 -12.17
C PHE A 13 -27.38 -3.19 -12.93
N LEU A 14 -27.48 -3.50 -14.23
CA LEU A 14 -26.32 -3.80 -15.08
C LEU A 14 -25.39 -2.59 -15.24
N LEU A 15 -25.96 -1.39 -15.46
CA LEU A 15 -25.18 -0.16 -15.54
C LEU A 15 -24.49 0.17 -14.22
N ALA A 16 -25.18 0.02 -13.09
CA ALA A 16 -24.60 0.22 -11.77
C ALA A 16 -23.48 -0.79 -11.48
N PHE A 17 -23.68 -2.07 -11.82
CA PHE A 17 -22.67 -3.11 -11.65
C PHE A 17 -21.44 -2.87 -12.51
N ALA A 18 -21.62 -2.53 -13.79
CA ALA A 18 -20.54 -2.17 -14.70
C ALA A 18 -19.78 -0.93 -14.21
N PHE A 19 -20.47 0.12 -13.79
CA PHE A 19 -19.86 1.33 -13.24
C PHE A 19 -19.05 1.03 -11.96
N CYS A 20 -19.59 0.23 -11.04
CA CYS A 20 -18.88 -0.22 -9.84
C CYS A 20 -17.64 -1.07 -10.19
N TYR A 21 -17.76 -1.98 -11.15
CA TYR A 21 -16.65 -2.82 -11.60
C TYR A 21 -15.54 -1.98 -12.26
N SER A 22 -15.91 -1.07 -13.17
CA SER A 22 -14.96 -0.16 -13.83
C SER A 22 -14.30 0.81 -12.85
N SER A 23 -15.03 1.27 -11.82
CA SER A 23 -14.48 2.14 -10.77
C SER A 23 -13.45 1.44 -9.89
N ARG A 24 -13.49 0.09 -9.79
CA ARG A 24 -12.46 -0.70 -9.12
C ARG A 24 -11.20 -0.86 -9.98
N VAL A 25 -11.35 -0.88 -11.30
CA VAL A 25 -10.27 -1.10 -12.27
C VAL A 25 -9.41 0.15 -12.50
N LYS A 26 -9.98 1.36 -12.38
CA LYS A 26 -9.26 2.60 -12.72
C LYS A 26 -8.75 3.36 -11.48
N ARG A 27 -7.65 2.89 -10.90
CA ARG A 27 -6.71 3.75 -10.15
C ARG A 27 -5.35 3.69 -10.81
N ASN A 28 -5.23 4.37 -11.95
CA ASN A 28 -3.97 4.51 -12.68
C ASN A 28 -3.25 5.82 -12.28
N THR A 29 -3.27 6.14 -10.98
CA THR A 29 -2.36 7.13 -10.42
C THR A 29 -1.15 6.32 -9.98
N GLY A 30 0.01 6.57 -10.59
CA GLY A 30 1.23 5.78 -10.35
C GLY A 30 1.46 5.59 -8.86
N ALA A 31 1.40 4.35 -8.40
CA ALA A 31 1.76 3.99 -7.04
C ALA A 31 3.18 4.51 -6.77
N SER A 32 3.33 5.29 -5.71
CA SER A 32 4.62 5.86 -5.35
C SER A 32 4.83 5.74 -3.85
N ILE A 33 6.05 5.37 -3.49
CA ILE A 33 6.50 5.37 -2.10
C ILE A 33 7.59 6.43 -2.00
N HIS A 34 7.30 7.52 -1.29
CA HIS A 34 8.31 8.50 -0.93
C HIS A 34 8.88 8.18 0.46
N ILE A 35 10.20 8.08 0.59
CA ILE A 35 10.87 7.78 1.87
C ILE A 35 11.65 9.02 2.31
N GLN A 36 11.40 9.50 3.53
CA GLN A 36 12.11 10.61 4.14
C GLN A 36 12.80 10.17 5.44
N GLY A 37 14.11 10.41 5.52
CA GLY A 37 14.94 10.20 6.70
C GLY A 37 15.27 11.51 7.39
N GLY A 38 15.12 11.58 8.72
CA GLY A 38 15.22 12.83 9.47
C GLY A 38 16.61 13.46 9.56
N LYS A 39 16.77 14.64 8.95
CA LYS A 39 17.40 15.86 9.53
C LYS A 39 17.15 17.15 8.76
N THR A 40 16.46 17.13 7.61
CA THR A 40 16.07 18.34 6.89
C THR A 40 14.55 18.40 6.71
N LEU A 41 13.91 19.25 7.51
CA LEU A 41 12.50 19.65 7.38
C LEU A 41 12.42 20.73 6.30
N ASN A 42 12.42 20.32 5.03
CA ASN A 42 12.04 21.21 3.94
C ASN A 42 10.51 21.17 3.89
N SER A 43 9.86 22.09 4.60
CA SER A 43 8.40 22.27 4.60
C SER A 43 7.81 22.66 3.23
N SER A 44 8.60 22.63 2.15
CA SER A 44 8.23 23.14 0.84
C SER A 44 8.22 22.10 -0.29
N GLY A 45 8.52 20.82 0.00
CA GLY A 45 8.70 19.81 -1.06
C GLY A 45 7.56 18.80 -1.26
N ILE A 46 6.65 18.63 -0.30
CA ILE A 46 5.68 17.52 -0.33
C ILE A 46 4.29 18.00 0.04
N VAL A 47 3.74 18.86 -0.81
CA VAL A 47 2.29 18.99 -0.97
C VAL A 47 1.93 18.49 -2.37
N GLY A 48 2.53 17.36 -2.77
CA GLY A 48 1.95 16.49 -3.77
C GLY A 48 0.92 15.59 -3.08
N ALA A 49 -0.18 15.26 -3.78
CA ALA A 49 -1.31 14.49 -3.26
C ALA A 49 -0.85 13.11 -2.71
N THR A 50 -0.45 13.08 -1.44
CA THR A 50 -0.12 11.86 -0.73
C THR A 50 -1.38 11.38 -0.04
N ASP A 51 -1.79 10.16 -0.33
CA ASP A 51 -3.00 9.59 0.27
C ASP A 51 -2.78 9.20 1.74
N ILE A 52 -1.57 8.69 2.05
CA ILE A 52 -1.27 8.06 3.34
C ILE A 52 0.14 8.43 3.79
N THR A 53 0.28 8.89 5.04
CA THR A 53 1.58 9.12 5.69
C THR A 53 1.81 8.10 6.81
N ILE A 54 2.94 7.41 6.77
CA ILE A 54 3.37 6.43 7.77
C ILE A 54 4.54 7.01 8.55
N VAL A 55 4.31 7.25 9.83
CA VAL A 55 5.32 7.71 10.78
C VAL A 55 5.96 6.48 11.43
N ARG A 56 7.28 6.34 11.32
CA ARG A 56 8.12 5.18 11.71
C ARG A 56 8.06 4.00 10.72
N ALA A 57 8.79 4.13 9.62
CA ALA A 57 8.99 3.11 8.60
C ALA A 57 9.94 1.95 8.99
N ARG A 58 9.82 1.40 10.21
CA ARG A 58 10.49 0.14 10.61
C ARG A 58 9.81 -1.07 9.96
N VAL A 59 10.00 -2.28 10.49
CA VAL A 59 9.49 -3.55 9.90
C VAL A 59 8.02 -3.47 9.50
N ALA A 60 7.12 -3.18 10.46
CA ALA A 60 5.68 -3.10 10.18
C ALA A 60 5.31 -1.91 9.27
N GLY A 61 5.90 -0.73 9.50
CA GLY A 61 5.62 0.46 8.68
C GLY A 61 6.08 0.31 7.23
N SER A 62 7.21 -0.37 7.00
CA SER A 62 7.71 -0.67 5.66
C SER A 62 6.87 -1.72 4.94
N ALA A 63 6.44 -2.77 5.65
CA ALA A 63 5.52 -3.77 5.11
C ALA A 63 4.16 -3.16 4.74
N LEU A 64 3.60 -2.32 5.62
CA LEU A 64 2.34 -1.61 5.39
C LEU A 64 2.43 -0.68 4.19
N ALA A 65 3.50 0.11 4.09
CA ALA A 65 3.70 1.00 2.96
C ALA A 65 3.79 0.26 1.64
N TYR A 66 4.44 -0.91 1.65
CA TYR A 66 4.52 -1.76 0.47
C TYR A 66 3.15 -2.29 0.05
N ALA A 67 2.35 -2.79 0.99
CA ALA A 67 0.99 -3.25 0.71
C ALA A 67 0.11 -2.14 0.13
N LEU A 68 0.11 -0.95 0.75
CA LEU A 68 -0.67 0.20 0.30
C LEU A 68 -0.24 0.73 -1.07
N ALA A 69 1.06 0.73 -1.34
CA ALA A 69 1.56 1.10 -2.66
C ALA A 69 1.15 0.07 -3.72
N LYS A 70 1.20 -1.24 -3.40
CA LYS A 70 0.70 -2.29 -4.29
C LYS A 70 -0.80 -2.13 -4.58
N ASP A 71 -1.56 -1.61 -3.62
CA ASP A 71 -2.98 -1.25 -3.76
C ASP A 71 -3.23 0.08 -4.52
N GLY A 72 -2.18 0.69 -5.07
CA GLY A 72 -2.26 1.90 -5.89
C GLY A 72 -2.39 3.20 -5.08
N ARG A 73 -1.91 3.24 -3.84
CA ARG A 73 -1.88 4.47 -3.02
C ARG A 73 -0.54 5.17 -3.10
N GLN A 74 -0.57 6.49 -3.01
CA GLN A 74 0.63 7.31 -2.82
C GLN A 74 0.96 7.36 -1.33
N VAL A 75 2.08 6.76 -0.95
CA VAL A 75 2.49 6.58 0.44
C VAL A 75 3.74 7.38 0.75
N HIS A 76 3.67 8.23 1.75
CA HIS A 76 4.82 8.94 2.30
C HIS A 76 5.27 8.27 3.61
N LYS A 77 6.53 7.89 3.69
CA LYS A 77 7.14 7.24 4.85
C LYS A 77 8.15 8.17 5.50
N ILE A 78 8.03 8.33 6.82
CA ILE A 78 8.96 9.13 7.63
C ILE A 78 9.60 8.20 8.65
N GLU A 79 10.92 8.15 8.70
CA GLU A 79 11.68 7.47 9.75
C GLU A 79 12.73 8.42 10.32
N ARG A 80 13.00 8.29 11.63
CA ARG A 80 14.03 9.10 12.29
C ARG A 80 15.41 8.90 11.68
N ASP A 81 15.72 7.65 11.33
CA ASP A 81 17.03 7.21 10.91
C ASP A 81 16.88 6.04 9.92
N LEU A 82 17.43 6.21 8.72
CA LEU A 82 17.42 5.20 7.65
C LEU A 82 18.68 4.33 7.66
N THR A 83 19.59 4.54 8.61
CA THR A 83 20.77 3.68 8.77
C THR A 83 20.37 2.29 9.29
N LYS A 84 21.27 1.32 9.10
CA LYS A 84 21.08 -0.02 9.65
C LYS A 84 21.03 0.11 11.18
N PRO A 85 19.95 -0.35 11.82
CA PRO A 85 19.81 -0.22 13.25
C PRO A 85 20.65 -1.25 13.99
N ASP A 86 21.38 -0.80 15.00
CA ASP A 86 22.10 -1.65 15.94
C ASP A 86 21.17 -2.07 17.08
N ARG A 87 20.43 -3.17 16.88
CA ARG A 87 19.50 -3.73 17.87
C ARG A 87 19.25 -5.21 17.60
N ILE A 88 19.11 -5.99 18.67
CA ILE A 88 18.78 -7.43 18.61
C ILE A 88 17.27 -7.71 18.47
N VAL A 89 16.44 -6.67 18.47
CA VAL A 89 14.97 -6.82 18.42
C VAL A 89 14.50 -7.05 16.99
N GLY A 90 13.78 -8.14 16.79
CA GLY A 90 13.15 -8.49 15.51
C GLY A 90 14.03 -9.33 14.59
N GLU A 91 15.02 -10.03 15.14
CA GLU A 91 15.85 -11.01 14.39
C GLU A 91 15.05 -12.27 14.06
N LEU A 92 14.20 -12.73 14.99
CA LEU A 92 13.32 -13.88 14.73
C LEU A 92 12.04 -13.41 14.04
N LEU A 93 11.88 -13.86 12.79
CA LEU A 93 10.62 -13.72 12.06
C LEU A 93 9.73 -14.93 12.36
N GLN A 94 8.52 -14.68 12.85
CA GLN A 94 7.56 -15.76 13.09
C GLN A 94 7.14 -16.43 11.78
N PRO A 95 6.77 -17.73 11.78
CA PRO A 95 6.36 -18.46 10.57
C PRO A 95 5.25 -17.78 9.77
N GLY A 96 4.26 -17.20 10.47
CA GLY A 96 3.19 -16.43 9.82
C GLY A 96 3.68 -15.16 9.12
N GLY A 97 4.72 -14.52 9.67
CA GLY A 97 5.38 -13.37 9.04
C GLY A 97 6.15 -13.76 7.77
N CYS A 98 6.83 -14.91 7.78
CA CYS A 98 7.49 -15.46 6.59
C CYS A 98 6.49 -15.73 5.47
N LEU A 99 5.38 -16.42 5.79
CA LEU A 99 4.34 -16.72 4.81
C LEU A 99 3.78 -15.44 4.18
N LYS A 100 3.53 -14.41 5.00
CA LYS A 100 2.99 -13.14 4.50
C LYS A 100 3.98 -12.40 3.58
N LEU A 101 5.28 -12.48 3.84
CA LEU A 101 6.30 -11.90 2.96
C LEU A 101 6.39 -12.63 1.61
N ILE A 102 6.20 -13.96 1.60
CA ILE A 102 6.10 -14.75 0.36
C ILE A 102 4.87 -14.34 -0.44
N GLU A 103 3.70 -14.21 0.21
CA GLU A 103 2.47 -13.71 -0.46
C GLU A 103 2.64 -12.30 -1.08
N PHE A 104 3.50 -11.48 -0.48
CA PHE A 104 3.85 -10.15 -0.99
C PHE A 104 4.88 -10.16 -2.13
N GLY A 105 5.44 -11.33 -2.50
CA GLY A 105 6.48 -11.49 -3.51
C GLY A 105 7.85 -10.98 -3.03
N ARG A 106 8.13 -11.09 -1.73
CA ARG A 106 9.36 -10.61 -1.07
C ARG A 106 10.12 -11.73 -0.37
N GLU A 107 10.04 -12.95 -0.91
CA GLU A 107 10.79 -14.13 -0.46
C GLU A 107 12.30 -13.90 -0.40
N ASP A 108 12.85 -13.13 -1.34
CA ASP A 108 14.27 -12.75 -1.37
C ASP A 108 14.73 -12.05 -0.09
N CYS A 109 13.85 -11.26 0.54
CA CYS A 109 14.17 -10.57 1.78
C CYS A 109 14.34 -11.53 2.95
N VAL A 110 13.55 -12.62 2.98
CA VAL A 110 13.65 -13.66 4.00
C VAL A 110 14.88 -14.53 3.75
N ASN A 111 15.12 -14.93 2.50
CA ASN A 111 16.28 -15.75 2.12
C ASN A 111 17.61 -15.05 2.45
N LYS A 112 17.70 -13.74 2.20
CA LYS A 112 18.89 -12.94 2.56
C LYS A 112 19.07 -12.72 4.06
N ALA A 113 17.99 -12.83 4.85
CA ALA A 113 18.05 -12.66 6.30
C ALA A 113 18.33 -13.98 7.03
N ALA A 114 18.08 -15.12 6.37
CA ALA A 114 18.33 -16.46 6.90
C ALA A 114 19.71 -17.02 6.54
N ALA A 115 20.47 -16.32 5.70
CA ALA A 115 21.86 -16.62 5.34
C ALA A 115 22.83 -15.83 6.21
#